data_AF-A0A5R2N4W8-F1
#
_entry.id   AF-A0A5R2N4W8-F1
#
_cell.length_a   1.000
_cell.length_b   1.000
_cell.length_c   1.000
_cell.angle_alpha   90.00
_cell.angle_beta   90.00
_cell.angle_gamma   90.00
#
_symmetry.space_group_name_H-M   'P 1'
#
loop_
_entity.id
_entity.type
_entity.pdbx_description
1 polymer ?
#
loop_
_entity_poly.entity_id
_entity_poly.type
_entity_poly.pdbx_seq_one_letter_code
_entity_poly.pdbx_strand_id
1 'polypeptide(L)'
;FPYAQKRAGLFAVQPAPGDSSIRTSERKLAFGLADTIKQGYADLIKQALAATSHPAFLDVHVWAKGPVGEATRNEPDTLLERDMGQDGTVFVTKRYQVFTDMIPRLIDKGVSFVEIGGNDEIMVTVLSTDAIAIPEGMRILFSYPLPADPSTRRTGMVVAVRKLHLVLPSLIKAGARLEHVYDY
;
A
#
# COMPACT_ATOMS: atom_id res chain seq x y z
N PHE A 1 13.55 -2.55 0.75
CA PHE A 1 14.51 -1.76 1.53
C PHE A 1 15.74 -1.42 0.67
N PRO A 2 16.27 -0.19 0.72
CA PRO A 2 17.34 0.28 -0.16
C PRO A 2 18.75 -0.01 0.41
N TYR A 3 19.02 -1.24 0.89
CA TYR A 3 20.32 -1.55 1.50
C TYR A 3 21.49 -1.50 0.50
N ALA A 4 21.24 -1.80 -0.78
CA ALA A 4 22.23 -1.60 -1.84
C ALA A 4 22.65 -0.14 -1.98
N GLN A 5 21.70 0.80 -1.92
CA GLN A 5 21.97 2.23 -2.01
C GLN A 5 22.72 2.74 -0.78
N LYS A 6 22.34 2.28 0.42
CA LYS A 6 23.04 2.61 1.69
C LYS A 6 24.49 2.12 1.68
N ARG A 7 24.72 0.89 1.23
CA ARG A 7 26.05 0.32 1.06
C ARG A 7 26.88 1.13 0.06
N ALA A 8 26.32 1.48 -1.10
CA ALA A 8 26.99 2.33 -2.08
C ALA A 8 27.37 3.71 -1.49
N GLY A 9 26.45 4.34 -0.76
CA GLY A 9 26.70 5.61 -0.06
C GLY A 9 27.82 5.49 0.98
N LEU A 10 27.85 4.41 1.77
CA LEU A 10 28.88 4.14 2.76
C LEU A 10 30.28 4.03 2.13
N PHE A 11 30.42 3.31 1.01
CA PHE A 11 31.71 3.16 0.33
C PHE A 11 32.21 4.46 -0.31
N ALA A 12 31.29 5.34 -0.73
CA ALA A 12 31.61 6.65 -1.29
C ALA A 12 32.12 7.69 -0.27
N VAL A 13 31.93 7.48 1.04
CA VAL A 13 32.38 8.40 2.09
C VAL A 13 33.91 8.55 2.09
N GLN A 14 34.43 9.76 1.99
CA GLN A 14 35.86 10.01 2.16
C GLN A 14 36.18 10.29 3.64
N PRO A 15 37.29 9.76 4.19
CA PRO A 15 37.72 10.07 5.55
C PRO A 15 37.98 11.58 5.70
N ALA A 16 37.64 12.15 6.86
CA ALA A 16 37.95 13.53 7.14
C ALA A 16 39.46 13.73 7.40
N PRO A 17 40.00 14.94 7.23
CA PRO A 17 41.39 15.22 7.59
C PRO A 17 41.65 14.89 9.07
N GLY A 18 42.61 14.01 9.33
CA GLY A 18 42.95 13.54 10.69
C GLY A 18 42.31 12.19 11.07
N ASP A 19 41.41 11.64 10.25
CA ASP A 19 40.85 10.30 10.48
C ASP A 19 41.87 9.20 10.16
N SER A 20 41.80 8.11 10.93
CA SER A 20 42.54 6.89 10.61
C SER A 20 41.94 6.20 9.39
N SER A 21 42.74 6.06 8.33
CA SER A 21 42.39 5.34 7.10
C SER A 21 42.07 3.86 7.37
N ILE A 22 42.75 3.25 8.34
CA ILE A 22 42.55 1.86 8.77
C ILE A 22 41.18 1.71 9.43
N ARG A 23 40.87 2.54 10.45
CA ARG A 23 39.57 2.50 11.15
C ARG A 23 38.40 2.81 10.23
N THR A 24 38.59 3.71 9.28
CA THR A 24 37.59 4.05 8.25
C THR A 24 37.31 2.84 7.37
N SER A 25 38.35 2.14 6.92
CA SER A 25 38.22 0.94 6.09
C SER A 25 37.57 -0.22 6.84
N GLU A 26 37.97 -0.46 8.11
CA GLU A 26 37.33 -1.46 8.99
C GLU A 26 35.82 -1.21 9.13
N ARG A 27 35.42 0.04 9.39
CA ARG A 27 34.00 0.41 9.53
C ARG A 27 33.22 0.23 8.23
N LYS A 28 33.79 0.64 7.10
CA LYS A 28 33.17 0.45 5.78
C LYS A 28 32.93 -1.03 5.49
N LEU A 29 33.90 -1.90 5.80
CA LEU A 29 33.76 -3.34 5.63
C LEU A 29 32.69 -3.91 6.57
N ALA A 30 32.71 -3.55 7.86
CA ALA A 30 31.76 -4.05 8.85
C ALA A 30 30.30 -3.64 8.53
N PHE A 31 30.05 -2.36 8.27
CA PHE A 31 28.70 -1.87 7.95
C PHE A 31 28.26 -2.31 6.54
N GLY A 32 29.19 -2.41 5.59
CA GLY A 32 28.92 -2.94 4.26
C GLY A 32 28.51 -4.42 4.30
N LEU A 33 29.16 -5.24 5.15
CA LEU A 33 28.76 -6.62 5.40
C LEU A 33 27.37 -6.69 6.05
N ALA A 34 27.12 -5.86 7.06
CA ALA A 34 25.82 -5.81 7.72
C ALA A 34 24.67 -5.47 6.75
N ASP A 35 24.86 -4.50 5.86
CA ASP A 35 23.87 -4.14 4.84
C ASP A 35 23.71 -5.25 3.78
N THR A 36 24.76 -6.01 3.47
CA THR A 36 24.69 -7.18 2.58
C THR A 36 23.86 -8.30 3.20
N ILE A 37 24.07 -8.62 4.48
CA ILE A 37 23.27 -9.61 5.21
C ILE A 37 21.80 -9.18 5.26
N LYS A 38 21.53 -7.91 5.61
CA LYS A 38 20.16 -7.37 5.65
C LYS A 38 19.48 -7.39 4.28
N GLN A 39 20.22 -7.12 3.21
CA GLN A 39 19.71 -7.23 1.84
C GLN A 39 19.34 -8.68 1.54
N GLY A 40 20.24 -9.64 1.79
CA GLY A 40 20.00 -11.06 1.54
C GLY A 40 18.80 -11.58 2.33
N TYR A 41 18.66 -11.18 3.61
CA TYR A 41 17.49 -11.53 4.41
C TYR A 41 16.19 -10.91 3.87
N ALA A 42 16.22 -9.64 3.47
CA ALA A 42 15.06 -8.98 2.86
C ALA A 42 14.66 -9.66 1.54
N ASP A 43 15.62 -10.10 0.73
CA ASP A 43 15.36 -10.81 -0.52
C ASP A 43 14.86 -12.23 -0.27
N LEU A 44 15.38 -12.93 0.75
CA LEU A 44 14.87 -14.23 1.18
C LEU A 44 13.41 -14.13 1.64
N ILE A 45 13.06 -13.11 2.45
CA ILE A 45 11.66 -12.89 2.85
C ILE A 45 10.78 -12.61 1.63
N LYS A 46 11.23 -11.79 0.68
CA LYS A 46 10.47 -11.52 -0.54
C LYS A 46 10.27 -12.80 -1.36
N GLN A 47 11.31 -13.61 -1.52
CA GLN A 47 11.23 -14.88 -2.25
C GLN A 47 10.32 -15.88 -1.52
N ALA A 48 10.46 -16.01 -0.20
CA ALA A 48 9.60 -16.86 0.61
C ALA A 48 8.14 -16.40 0.54
N LEU A 49 7.87 -15.09 0.62
CA LEU A 49 6.53 -14.55 0.45
C LEU A 49 5.98 -14.85 -0.94
N ALA A 50 6.80 -14.75 -1.99
CA ALA A 50 6.43 -15.08 -3.37
C ALA A 50 6.23 -16.59 -3.61
N ALA A 51 6.93 -17.46 -2.86
CA ALA A 51 6.89 -18.92 -3.04
C ALA A 51 5.85 -19.62 -2.15
N THR A 52 5.55 -19.07 -0.96
CA THR A 52 4.60 -19.66 0.00
C THR A 52 3.18 -19.16 -0.21
N SER A 53 2.99 -18.11 -1.00
CA SER A 53 1.68 -17.67 -1.46
C SER A 53 1.09 -18.68 -2.44
N HIS A 54 0.38 -19.67 -1.91
CA HIS A 54 -0.52 -20.49 -2.70
C HIS A 54 -1.54 -19.57 -3.39
N PRO A 55 -1.86 -19.77 -4.69
CA PRO A 55 -2.75 -18.90 -5.45
C PRO A 55 -4.08 -18.60 -4.74
N ALA A 56 -4.63 -19.58 -4.00
CA ALA A 56 -5.91 -19.47 -3.33
C ALA A 56 -5.96 -18.55 -2.07
N PHE A 57 -4.82 -18.07 -1.54
CA PHE A 57 -4.81 -17.17 -0.37
C PHE A 57 -4.55 -15.69 -0.72
N LEU A 58 -4.18 -15.41 -1.96
CA LEU A 58 -3.87 -14.05 -2.44
C LEU A 58 -5.01 -13.39 -3.20
N ASP A 59 -6.08 -14.10 -3.49
CA ASP A 59 -7.14 -13.61 -4.34
C ASP A 59 -8.26 -12.99 -3.48
N VAL A 60 -8.64 -11.75 -3.78
CA VAL A 60 -9.81 -11.07 -3.18
C VAL A 60 -10.90 -10.95 -4.23
N HIS A 61 -12.09 -11.44 -3.89
CA HIS A 61 -13.28 -11.28 -4.72
C HIS A 61 -13.90 -9.92 -4.43
N VAL A 62 -14.16 -9.16 -5.48
CA VAL A 62 -14.69 -7.80 -5.40
C VAL A 62 -15.97 -7.75 -6.22
N TRP A 63 -17.07 -7.39 -5.57
CA TRP A 63 -18.31 -7.09 -6.24
C TRP A 63 -18.43 -5.57 -6.42
N ALA A 64 -18.48 -5.12 -7.68
CA ALA A 64 -18.53 -3.73 -8.04
C ALA A 64 -19.61 -3.42 -9.09
N LYS A 65 -19.95 -2.14 -9.24
CA LYS A 65 -20.91 -1.60 -10.21
C LYS A 65 -20.26 -0.50 -11.05
N GLY A 66 -20.86 -0.21 -12.20
CA GLY A 66 -20.33 0.73 -13.19
C GLY A 66 -19.62 -0.01 -14.32
N PRO A 67 -18.66 0.63 -15.02
CA PRO A 67 -17.97 0.05 -16.17
C PRO A 67 -16.87 -0.94 -15.75
N VAL A 68 -17.18 -1.89 -14.85
CA VAL A 68 -16.19 -2.78 -14.21
C VAL A 68 -15.36 -3.54 -15.24
N GLY A 69 -16.01 -4.16 -16.22
CA GLY A 69 -15.31 -4.96 -17.25
C GLY A 69 -14.38 -4.16 -18.15
N GLU A 70 -14.64 -2.88 -18.38
CA GLU A 70 -13.70 -1.99 -19.08
C GLU A 70 -12.60 -1.47 -18.14
N ALA A 71 -12.98 -1.14 -16.91
CA ALA A 71 -12.10 -0.56 -15.91
C ALA A 71 -11.01 -1.53 -15.44
N THR A 72 -11.32 -2.83 -15.33
CA THR A 72 -10.39 -3.87 -14.87
C THR A 72 -9.59 -4.51 -16.01
N ARG A 73 -9.98 -4.34 -17.28
CA ARG A 73 -9.34 -5.01 -18.43
C ARG A 73 -7.81 -4.84 -18.50
N ASN A 74 -7.32 -3.67 -18.09
CA ASN A 74 -5.90 -3.31 -18.13
C ASN A 74 -5.24 -3.35 -16.74
N GLU A 75 -5.96 -3.77 -15.71
CA GLU A 75 -5.38 -3.91 -14.37
C GLU A 75 -4.60 -5.23 -14.30
N PRO A 76 -3.40 -5.23 -13.68
CA PRO A 76 -2.61 -6.44 -13.54
C PRO A 76 -3.28 -7.41 -12.58
N ASP A 77 -3.12 -8.70 -12.84
CA ASP A 77 -3.61 -9.76 -11.95
C ASP A 77 -5.10 -9.67 -11.62
N THR A 78 -5.92 -9.16 -12.56
CA THR A 78 -7.39 -9.14 -12.42
C THR A 78 -8.06 -10.12 -13.37
N LEU A 79 -9.01 -10.89 -12.86
CA LEU A 79 -9.85 -11.80 -13.64
C LEU A 79 -11.32 -11.46 -13.41
N LEU A 80 -12.07 -11.24 -14.49
CA LEU A 80 -13.53 -11.09 -14.39
C LEU A 80 -14.15 -12.47 -14.22
N GLU A 81 -14.84 -12.69 -13.10
CA GLU A 81 -15.38 -14.00 -12.73
C GLU A 81 -16.85 -14.12 -13.14
N ARG A 82 -17.63 -13.08 -12.87
CA ARG A 82 -19.07 -13.09 -13.14
C ARG A 82 -19.59 -11.70 -13.49
N ASP A 83 -20.28 -11.60 -14.61
CA ASP A 83 -21.07 -10.43 -14.95
C ASP A 83 -22.56 -10.69 -14.64
N MET A 84 -23.13 -9.88 -13.75
CA MET A 84 -24.54 -9.94 -13.35
C MET A 84 -25.33 -8.75 -13.93
N GLY A 85 -24.77 -8.02 -14.91
CA GLY A 85 -25.43 -6.90 -15.57
C GLY A 85 -25.72 -5.74 -14.61
N GLN A 86 -27.00 -5.42 -14.42
CA GLN A 86 -27.41 -4.28 -13.57
C GLN A 86 -27.08 -4.48 -12.08
N ASP A 87 -26.94 -5.72 -11.64
CA ASP A 87 -26.55 -6.05 -10.27
C ASP A 87 -25.05 -5.86 -10.03
N GLY A 88 -24.26 -5.68 -11.10
CA GLY A 88 -22.82 -5.44 -11.06
C GLY A 88 -22.01 -6.65 -11.53
N THR A 89 -20.71 -6.58 -11.28
CA THR A 89 -19.73 -7.55 -11.77
C THR A 89 -18.83 -7.98 -10.61
N VAL A 90 -18.58 -9.28 -10.52
CA VAL A 90 -17.59 -9.87 -9.62
C VAL A 90 -16.30 -10.09 -10.38
N PHE A 91 -15.21 -9.56 -9.84
CA PHE A 91 -13.87 -9.82 -10.34
C PHE A 91 -12.96 -10.22 -9.17
N VAL A 92 -11.89 -10.93 -9.51
CA VAL A 92 -10.87 -11.39 -8.58
C VAL A 92 -9.58 -10.64 -8.86
N THR A 93 -8.87 -10.25 -7.81
CA THR A 93 -7.55 -9.61 -7.93
C THR A 93 -6.62 -10.01 -6.78
N LYS A 94 -5.32 -9.74 -6.93
CA LYS A 94 -4.35 -9.98 -5.85
C LYS A 94 -4.47 -8.97 -4.72
N ARG A 95 -4.34 -9.48 -3.49
CA ARG A 95 -4.38 -8.75 -2.22
C ARG A 95 -3.24 -7.74 -2.04
N TYR A 96 -3.34 -6.91 -1.00
CA TYR A 96 -2.31 -5.98 -0.50
C TYR A 96 -2.09 -4.72 -1.36
N GLN A 97 -0.83 -4.42 -1.71
CA GLN A 97 -0.44 -3.14 -2.30
C GLN A 97 -1.05 -2.94 -3.70
N VAL A 98 -1.13 -4.02 -4.49
CA VAL A 98 -1.74 -3.98 -5.83
C VAL A 98 -3.21 -3.59 -5.72
N PHE A 99 -3.93 -4.19 -4.77
CA PHE A 99 -5.31 -3.85 -4.48
C PHE A 99 -5.47 -2.39 -4.01
N THR A 100 -4.67 -1.97 -3.02
CA THR A 100 -4.67 -0.58 -2.50
C THR A 100 -4.48 0.44 -3.62
N ASP A 101 -3.52 0.21 -4.51
CA ASP A 101 -3.19 1.14 -5.58
C ASP A 101 -4.24 1.12 -6.70
N MET A 102 -4.92 -0.01 -6.90
CA MET A 102 -5.96 -0.18 -7.92
C MET A 102 -7.27 0.54 -7.57
N ILE A 103 -7.66 0.57 -6.29
CA ILE A 103 -8.94 1.17 -5.86
C ILE A 103 -9.14 2.62 -6.38
N PRO A 104 -8.19 3.57 -6.21
CA PRO A 104 -8.33 4.91 -6.78
C PRO A 104 -8.53 4.91 -8.30
N ARG A 105 -7.77 4.07 -9.03
CA ARG A 105 -7.87 4.00 -10.50
C ARG A 105 -9.22 3.50 -10.97
N LEU A 106 -9.81 2.55 -10.26
CA LEU A 106 -11.15 2.06 -10.57
C LEU A 106 -12.21 3.12 -10.29
N ILE A 107 -12.09 3.85 -9.16
CA ILE A 107 -12.99 4.95 -8.83
C ILE A 107 -12.93 6.06 -9.90
N ASP A 108 -11.74 6.42 -10.35
CA ASP A 108 -11.55 7.42 -11.42
C ASP A 108 -12.20 6.99 -12.75
N LYS A 109 -12.31 5.67 -13.00
CA LYS A 109 -13.02 5.09 -14.15
C LYS A 109 -14.53 4.96 -13.91
N GLY A 110 -15.07 5.47 -12.80
CA GLY A 110 -16.49 5.45 -12.47
C GLY A 110 -16.97 4.15 -11.82
N VAL A 111 -16.07 3.31 -11.31
CA VAL A 111 -16.42 2.11 -10.57
C VAL A 111 -16.84 2.45 -9.14
N SER A 112 -17.92 1.83 -8.68
CA SER A 112 -18.37 1.85 -7.29
C SER A 112 -18.38 0.42 -6.73
N PHE A 113 -18.16 0.28 -5.43
CA PHE A 113 -18.03 -1.04 -4.80
C PHE A 113 -19.30 -1.43 -4.06
N VAL A 114 -19.63 -2.72 -4.06
CA VAL A 114 -20.74 -3.29 -3.29
C VAL A 114 -20.20 -4.05 -2.10
N GLU A 115 -19.20 -4.89 -2.34
CA GLU A 115 -18.58 -5.77 -1.35
C GLU A 115 -17.12 -6.04 -1.75
N ILE A 116 -16.23 -6.14 -0.75
CA ILE A 116 -14.82 -6.48 -0.95
C ILE A 116 -14.48 -7.64 -0.01
N GLY A 117 -14.15 -8.80 -0.57
CA GLY A 117 -13.76 -9.98 0.20
C GLY A 117 -14.84 -10.49 1.17
N GLY A 118 -16.13 -10.26 0.88
CA GLY A 118 -17.22 -10.57 1.81
C GLY A 118 -17.62 -9.42 2.74
N ASN A 119 -16.87 -8.31 2.76
CA ASN A 119 -17.08 -7.22 3.71
C ASN A 119 -17.88 -6.04 3.12
N ASP A 120 -18.78 -5.47 3.94
CA ASP A 120 -19.53 -4.24 3.65
C ASP A 120 -18.90 -2.97 4.26
N GLU A 121 -17.95 -3.14 5.17
CA GLU A 121 -17.08 -2.12 5.74
C GLU A 121 -15.60 -2.49 5.56
N ILE A 122 -14.76 -1.50 5.27
CA ILE A 122 -13.32 -1.70 5.06
C ILE A 122 -12.50 -0.68 5.85
N MET A 123 -11.38 -1.13 6.42
CA MET A 123 -10.44 -0.24 7.09
C MET A 123 -9.52 0.39 6.06
N VAL A 124 -9.34 1.69 6.18
CA VAL A 124 -8.46 2.49 5.35
C VAL A 124 -7.52 3.28 6.26
N THR A 125 -6.24 3.34 5.91
CA THR A 125 -5.32 4.30 6.51
C THR A 125 -4.91 5.35 5.49
N VAL A 126 -4.84 6.59 5.96
CA VAL A 126 -4.37 7.74 5.18
C VAL A 126 -3.33 8.51 5.99
N LEU A 127 -2.48 9.22 5.27
CA LEU A 127 -1.55 10.19 5.82
C LEU A 127 -2.02 11.60 5.47
N SER A 128 -2.01 12.52 6.44
CA SER A 128 -2.30 13.94 6.19
C SER A 128 -1.48 14.83 7.12
N THR A 129 -1.18 16.04 6.66
CA THR A 129 -0.60 17.11 7.49
C THR A 129 -1.68 17.80 8.32
N ASP A 130 -2.86 17.98 7.73
CA ASP A 130 -3.98 18.65 8.37
C ASP A 130 -4.99 17.65 8.94
N ALA A 131 -5.85 18.16 9.84
CA ALA A 131 -6.99 17.40 10.32
C ALA A 131 -7.98 17.15 9.17
N ILE A 132 -8.36 15.88 9.00
CA ILE A 132 -9.29 15.46 7.97
C ILE A 132 -10.72 15.56 8.54
N ALA A 133 -11.60 16.26 7.83
CA ALA A 133 -13.03 16.24 8.13
C ALA A 133 -13.61 14.86 7.85
N ILE A 134 -14.46 14.35 8.75
CA ILE A 134 -15.07 13.02 8.63
C ILE A 134 -16.23 13.11 7.61
N PRO A 135 -16.11 12.52 6.41
CA PRO A 135 -17.23 12.46 5.47
C PRO A 135 -18.28 11.47 5.97
N GLU A 136 -19.52 11.59 5.47
CA GLU A 136 -20.60 10.68 5.87
C GLU A 136 -20.31 9.23 5.45
N GLY A 137 -20.52 8.26 6.34
CA GLY A 137 -20.20 6.84 6.07
C GLY A 137 -18.76 6.44 6.40
N MET A 138 -18.06 7.28 7.15
CA MET A 138 -16.73 7.02 7.69
C MET A 138 -16.74 7.15 9.23
N ARG A 139 -15.95 6.32 9.90
CA ARG A 139 -15.69 6.41 11.34
C ARG A 139 -14.20 6.29 11.62
N ILE A 140 -13.61 7.31 12.25
CA ILE A 140 -12.21 7.27 12.66
C ILE A 140 -12.05 6.26 13.80
N LEU A 141 -11.05 5.39 13.68
CA LEU A 141 -10.63 4.45 14.73
C LEU A 141 -9.47 5.00 15.55
N PHE A 142 -8.49 5.61 14.87
CA PHE A 142 -7.31 6.21 15.50
C PHE A 142 -6.71 7.31 14.64
N SER A 143 -5.98 8.23 15.28
CA SER A 143 -5.16 9.22 14.60
C SER A 143 -3.94 9.57 15.45
N TYR A 144 -2.74 9.45 14.89
CA TYR A 144 -1.50 9.75 15.61
C TYR A 144 -0.41 10.32 14.68
N PRO A 145 0.50 11.18 15.19
CA PRO A 145 1.63 11.70 14.41
C PRO A 145 2.66 10.60 14.13
N LEU A 146 3.28 10.61 12.95
CA LEU A 146 4.31 9.64 12.61
C LEU A 146 5.59 9.90 13.44
N PRO A 147 6.22 8.88 14.05
CA PRO A 147 7.42 9.07 14.85
C PRO A 147 8.60 9.68 14.07
N ALA A 148 8.69 9.38 12.77
CA ALA A 148 9.76 9.88 11.90
C ALA A 148 9.46 11.28 11.32
N ASP A 149 8.19 11.69 11.30
CA ASP A 149 7.74 12.99 10.80
C ASP A 149 6.49 13.43 11.58
N PRO A 150 6.66 14.17 12.69
CA PRO A 150 5.54 14.61 13.52
C PRO A 150 4.55 15.55 12.83
N SER A 151 4.95 16.16 11.70
CA SER A 151 4.06 17.02 10.90
C SER A 151 3.04 16.22 10.09
N THR A 152 3.31 14.92 9.86
CA THR A 152 2.41 14.00 9.20
C THR A 152 1.70 13.13 10.23
N ARG A 153 0.39 12.96 10.06
CA ARG A 153 -0.46 12.11 10.90
C ARG A 153 -0.94 10.91 10.10
N ARG A 154 -0.92 9.73 10.72
CA ARG A 154 -1.64 8.56 10.23
C ARG A 154 -3.02 8.51 10.89
N THR A 155 -4.06 8.45 10.06
CA THR A 155 -5.43 8.29 10.52
C THR A 155 -5.99 7.00 9.95
N GLY A 156 -6.40 6.10 10.84
CA GLY A 156 -7.09 4.85 10.49
C GLY A 156 -8.59 5.01 10.69
N MET A 157 -9.37 4.55 9.72
CA MET A 157 -10.81 4.72 9.67
C MET A 157 -11.49 3.49 9.08
N VAL A 158 -12.74 3.27 9.48
CA VAL A 158 -13.65 2.33 8.81
C VAL A 158 -14.51 3.11 7.83
N VAL A 159 -14.67 2.58 6.62
CA VAL A 159 -15.47 3.18 5.55
C VAL A 159 -16.44 2.12 5.04
N ALA A 160 -17.72 2.49 4.90
CA ALA A 160 -18.68 1.63 4.21
C ALA A 160 -18.21 1.42 2.75
N VAL A 161 -18.05 0.18 2.31
CA VAL A 161 -17.54 -0.18 0.97
C VAL A 161 -18.36 0.51 -0.13
N ARG A 162 -19.67 0.57 0.06
CA ARG A 162 -20.61 1.26 -0.85
C ARG A 162 -20.35 2.75 -1.01
N LYS A 163 -19.75 3.40 0.00
CA LYS A 163 -19.41 4.83 -0.01
C LYS A 163 -17.93 5.07 -0.31
N LEU A 164 -17.11 4.04 -0.49
CA LEU A 164 -15.67 4.15 -0.73
C LEU A 164 -15.33 5.05 -1.93
N HIS A 165 -16.11 4.93 -3.01
CA HIS A 165 -15.97 5.73 -4.23
C HIS A 165 -16.27 7.24 -4.04
N LEU A 166 -16.95 7.63 -2.96
CA LEU A 166 -17.21 9.03 -2.61
C LEU A 166 -16.22 9.53 -1.56
N VAL A 167 -15.93 8.69 -0.56
CA VAL A 167 -15.08 9.03 0.57
C VAL A 167 -13.63 9.21 0.12
N LEU A 168 -13.09 8.27 -0.65
CA LEU A 168 -11.66 8.29 -0.99
C LEU A 168 -11.25 9.52 -1.83
N PRO A 169 -11.97 9.90 -2.91
CA PRO A 169 -11.67 11.14 -3.63
C PRO A 169 -11.81 12.39 -2.76
N SER A 170 -12.78 12.41 -1.84
CA SER A 170 -12.98 13.53 -0.91
C SER A 170 -11.80 13.70 0.04
N LEU A 171 -11.26 12.59 0.56
CA LEU A 171 -10.06 12.57 1.41
C LEU A 171 -8.83 13.08 0.63
N ILE A 172 -8.65 12.59 -0.61
CA ILE A 172 -7.53 13.01 -1.47
C ILE A 172 -7.62 14.51 -1.79
N LYS A 173 -8.83 15.01 -2.10
CA LYS A 173 -9.07 16.44 -2.34
C LYS A 173 -8.80 17.30 -1.10
N ALA A 174 -9.00 16.75 0.10
CA ALA A 174 -8.67 17.39 1.37
C ALA A 174 -7.17 17.32 1.72
N GLY A 175 -6.32 16.79 0.83
CA GLY A 175 -4.87 16.72 1.03
C GLY A 175 -4.39 15.44 1.73
N ALA A 176 -5.28 14.46 1.95
CA ALA A 176 -4.87 13.16 2.49
C ALA A 176 -4.27 12.28 1.39
N ARG A 177 -3.22 11.53 1.72
CA ARG A 177 -2.64 10.49 0.87
C ARG A 177 -3.10 9.12 1.34
N LEU A 178 -3.69 8.32 0.45
CA LEU A 178 -3.98 6.92 0.75
C LEU A 178 -2.68 6.19 1.10
N GLU A 179 -2.71 5.46 2.21
CA GLU A 179 -1.61 4.61 2.63
C GLU A 179 -1.93 3.13 2.39
N HIS A 180 -3.10 2.68 2.87
CA HIS A 180 -3.49 1.28 2.74
C HIS A 180 -5.01 1.10 2.79
N VAL A 181 -5.49 0.13 2.01
CA VAL A 181 -6.85 -0.41 2.10
C VAL A 181 -6.71 -1.86 2.58
N TYR A 182 -7.28 -2.16 3.74
CA TYR A 182 -7.14 -3.46 4.39
C TYR A 182 -8.22 -4.41 3.89
N ASP A 183 -7.82 -5.36 3.05
CA ASP A 183 -8.66 -6.40 2.47
C ASP A 183 -8.56 -7.69 3.31
N TYR A 184 -9.20 -7.72 4.48
CA TYR A 184 -9.20 -8.88 5.38
C TYR A 184 -10.14 -9.99 4.93
#